data_AF-A0A538L5M2-F1
#
_entry.id   AF-A0A538L5M2-F1
#
_cell.length_a   1.000
_cell.length_b   1.000
_cell.length_c   1.000
_cell.angle_alpha   90.00
_cell.angle_beta   90.00
_cell.angle_gamma   90.00
#
_symmetry.space_group_name_H-M   'P 1'
#
loop_
_entity.id
_entity.type
_entity.pdbx_description
1 polymer ?
#
loop_
_entity_poly.entity_id
_entity_poly.type
_entity_poly.pdbx_seq_one_letter_code
_entity_poly.pdbx_strand_id
1 'polypeptide(L)'
;MAAGGEPAARAEGTARSARRLSGLTDSDLNGLRNRIAAIDREVLDALNRRLDLVKEVRAHKQETGAPLIDAAREAELLDELVRVNGGPLGEQGIRSLFSAVLDVMKQESQGSTAAAAPGPRAQAPVSRLAIVGTGLVGTSVALAARRAGVATVRGWDADPATLRESAVDRASSLADAAAD
;
A
#
# COMPACT_ATOMS: atom_id res chain seq x y z
N MET A 1 39.48 -25.79 -12.95
CA MET A 1 38.65 -26.60 -13.89
C MET A 1 37.42 -27.01 -13.08
N ALA A 2 36.16 -26.76 -13.44
CA ALA A 2 35.53 -26.26 -14.66
C ALA A 2 34.24 -25.51 -14.26
N ALA A 3 33.91 -24.42 -14.94
CA ALA A 3 32.59 -23.80 -14.93
C ALA A 3 32.34 -23.30 -16.36
N GLY A 4 31.36 -23.87 -17.06
CA GLY A 4 31.16 -23.58 -18.47
C GLY A 4 30.06 -24.40 -19.15
N GLY A 5 28.84 -24.30 -18.64
CA GLY A 5 27.59 -24.67 -19.33
C GLY A 5 26.48 -23.93 -18.57
N GLU A 6 25.61 -23.09 -19.14
CA GLU A 6 25.01 -23.10 -20.46
C GLU A 6 24.81 -21.66 -21.00
N PRO A 7 25.30 -21.33 -22.20
CA PRO A 7 24.86 -20.13 -22.93
C PRO A 7 23.82 -20.43 -24.03
N ALA A 8 23.59 -21.71 -24.37
CA ALA A 8 22.82 -22.09 -25.56
C ALA A 8 21.29 -21.93 -25.41
N ALA A 9 20.72 -22.28 -24.25
CA ALA A 9 19.25 -22.29 -24.06
C ALA A 9 18.61 -20.88 -24.07
N ARG A 10 19.31 -19.86 -23.55
CA ARG A 10 18.83 -18.45 -23.55
C ARG A 10 18.87 -17.80 -24.94
N ALA A 11 19.86 -18.14 -25.75
CA ALA A 11 20.01 -17.59 -27.11
C ALA A 11 18.88 -18.07 -28.04
N GLU A 12 18.49 -19.35 -27.95
CA GLU A 12 17.41 -19.90 -28.78
C GLU A 12 16.01 -19.40 -28.37
N GLY A 13 15.76 -19.14 -27.09
CA GLY A 13 14.49 -18.56 -26.61
C GLY A 13 14.29 -17.13 -27.13
N THR A 14 15.37 -16.35 -27.18
CA THR A 14 15.37 -14.96 -27.66
C THR A 14 15.19 -14.91 -29.18
N ALA A 15 15.87 -15.77 -29.93
CA ALA A 15 15.74 -15.87 -31.40
C ALA A 15 14.37 -16.41 -31.85
N ARG A 16 13.75 -17.33 -31.10
CA ARG A 16 12.38 -17.83 -31.36
C ARG A 16 11.32 -16.76 -31.09
N SER A 17 11.47 -15.98 -30.01
CA SER A 17 10.57 -14.85 -29.71
C SER A 17 10.68 -13.76 -30.77
N ALA A 18 11.89 -13.42 -31.21
CA ALA A 18 12.11 -12.42 -32.26
C ALA A 18 11.51 -12.84 -33.62
N ARG A 19 11.60 -14.12 -34.02
CA ARG A 19 10.96 -14.64 -35.25
C ARG A 19 9.44 -14.74 -35.17
N ARG A 20 8.84 -14.85 -33.98
CA ARG A 20 7.38 -14.82 -33.80
C ARG A 20 6.82 -13.40 -33.87
N LEU A 21 7.58 -12.41 -33.41
CA LEU A 21 7.20 -10.99 -33.48
C LEU A 21 7.24 -10.43 -34.91
N SER A 22 8.04 -10.99 -35.82
CA SER A 22 8.11 -10.58 -37.23
C SER A 22 6.91 -11.02 -38.09
N GLY A 23 5.87 -11.63 -37.50
CA GLY A 23 4.68 -12.10 -38.20
C GLY A 23 3.36 -11.87 -37.45
N LEU A 24 3.37 -11.07 -36.38
CA LEU A 24 2.15 -10.75 -35.63
C LEU A 24 1.40 -9.63 -36.35
N THR A 25 0.22 -9.94 -36.89
CA THR A 25 -0.59 -8.93 -37.58
C THR A 25 -1.31 -8.04 -36.56
N ASP A 26 -1.74 -6.85 -36.96
CA ASP A 26 -2.57 -5.97 -36.10
C ASP A 26 -3.86 -6.67 -35.64
N SER A 27 -4.39 -7.60 -36.44
CA SER A 27 -5.54 -8.44 -36.08
C SER A 27 -5.21 -9.39 -34.94
N ASP A 28 -4.02 -10.03 -34.96
CA ASP A 28 -3.59 -10.94 -33.90
C ASP A 28 -3.36 -10.18 -32.58
N LEU A 29 -2.78 -8.99 -32.66
CA LEU A 29 -2.62 -8.09 -31.51
C LEU A 29 -3.96 -7.70 -30.89
N ASN A 30 -4.94 -7.35 -31.72
CA ASN A 30 -6.28 -6.99 -31.24
C ASN A 30 -6.99 -8.20 -30.61
N GLY A 31 -6.83 -9.39 -31.18
CA GLY A 31 -7.32 -10.64 -30.58
C GLY A 31 -6.74 -10.90 -29.19
N LEU A 32 -5.43 -10.71 -29.01
CA LEU A 32 -4.77 -10.83 -27.70
C LEU A 32 -5.29 -9.79 -26.70
N ARG A 33 -5.41 -8.52 -27.11
CA ARG A 33 -5.95 -7.45 -26.25
C ARG A 33 -7.37 -7.73 -25.77
N ASN A 34 -8.23 -8.26 -26.65
CA ASN A 34 -9.60 -8.60 -26.28
C ASN A 34 -9.65 -9.74 -25.25
N ARG A 35 -8.76 -10.73 -25.38
CA ARG A 35 -8.64 -11.81 -24.39
C ARG A 35 -8.13 -11.31 -23.05
N ILE A 36 -7.15 -10.41 -23.06
CA ILE A 36 -6.66 -9.74 -21.84
C ILE A 36 -7.81 -8.97 -21.18
N ALA A 37 -8.52 -8.14 -21.93
CA ALA A 37 -9.66 -7.37 -21.40
C ALA A 37 -10.78 -8.24 -20.84
N ALA A 38 -10.99 -9.45 -21.37
CA ALA A 38 -11.93 -10.41 -20.79
C ALA A 38 -11.45 -10.92 -19.43
N ILE A 39 -10.18 -11.33 -19.34
CA ILE A 39 -9.54 -11.76 -18.08
C ILE A 39 -9.58 -10.62 -17.05
N ASP A 40 -9.30 -9.39 -17.45
CA ASP A 40 -9.31 -8.23 -16.55
C ASP A 40 -10.70 -8.02 -15.91
N ARG A 41 -11.78 -8.27 -16.66
CA ARG A 41 -13.15 -8.22 -16.11
C ARG A 41 -13.41 -9.34 -15.11
N GLU A 42 -12.89 -10.54 -15.37
CA GLU A 42 -12.99 -11.67 -14.43
C GLU A 42 -12.21 -11.39 -13.13
N VAL A 43 -11.01 -10.80 -13.24
CA VAL A 43 -10.21 -10.38 -12.10
C VAL A 43 -10.95 -9.32 -11.28
N LEU A 44 -11.52 -8.31 -11.94
CA LEU A 44 -12.31 -7.27 -11.26
C LEU A 44 -13.51 -7.86 -10.51
N ASP A 45 -14.25 -8.77 -11.14
CA ASP A 45 -15.38 -9.44 -10.50
C ASP A 45 -14.95 -10.28 -9.28
N ALA A 46 -13.84 -11.01 -9.39
CA ALA A 46 -13.29 -11.78 -8.27
C ALA A 46 -12.85 -10.87 -7.11
N LEU A 47 -12.25 -9.71 -7.41
CA LEU A 47 -11.85 -8.73 -6.39
C LEU A 47 -13.06 -8.10 -5.69
N ASN A 48 -14.14 -7.79 -6.42
CA ASN A 48 -15.37 -7.27 -5.82
C ASN A 48 -16.01 -8.29 -4.88
N ARG A 49 -16.13 -9.55 -5.31
CA ARG A 49 -16.60 -10.63 -4.44
C ARG A 49 -15.73 -10.81 -3.19
N ARG A 50 -14.41 -10.69 -3.35
CA ARG A 50 -13.49 -10.71 -2.21
C ARG A 50 -13.73 -9.55 -1.24
N LEU A 51 -13.98 -8.35 -1.74
CA LEU A 51 -14.27 -7.17 -0.91
C LEU A 51 -15.54 -7.36 -0.07
N ASP A 52 -16.58 -7.95 -0.63
CA ASP A 52 -17.82 -8.24 0.10
C ASP A 52 -17.56 -9.19 1.28
N LEU A 53 -16.81 -10.27 1.05
CA LEU A 53 -16.38 -11.17 2.13
C LEU A 53 -15.53 -10.47 3.19
N VAL A 54 -14.64 -9.55 2.78
CA VAL A 54 -13.84 -8.77 3.74
C VAL A 54 -14.73 -7.87 4.59
N LYS A 55 -15.78 -7.27 4.03
CA LYS A 55 -16.75 -6.47 4.79
C LYS A 55 -17.50 -7.33 5.82
N GLU A 56 -17.92 -8.54 5.45
CA GLU A 56 -18.56 -9.49 6.37
C GLU A 56 -17.62 -9.87 7.53
N VAL A 57 -16.37 -10.25 7.24
CA VAL A 57 -15.36 -10.56 8.27
C VAL A 57 -15.14 -9.35 9.19
N ARG A 58 -15.08 -8.15 8.62
CA ARG A 58 -14.90 -6.92 9.40
C ARG A 58 -16.08 -6.65 10.33
N ALA A 59 -17.32 -6.77 9.84
CA ALA A 59 -18.53 -6.61 10.64
C ALA A 59 -18.52 -7.56 11.84
N HIS A 60 -18.20 -8.84 11.59
CA HIS A 60 -18.08 -9.84 12.65
C HIS A 60 -16.98 -9.50 13.68
N LYS A 61 -15.81 -9.05 13.23
CA LYS A 61 -14.72 -8.61 14.14
C LYS A 61 -15.11 -7.40 14.98
N GLN A 62 -15.88 -6.47 14.43
CA GLN A 62 -16.39 -5.31 15.17
C GLN A 62 -17.40 -5.72 16.26
N GLU A 63 -18.33 -6.63 15.92
CA GLU A 63 -19.31 -7.16 16.88
C GLU A 63 -18.64 -7.94 18.03
N THR A 64 -17.54 -8.65 17.73
CA THR A 64 -16.82 -9.48 18.70
C THR A 64 -15.68 -8.77 19.43
N GLY A 65 -15.35 -7.54 19.04
CA GLY A 65 -14.23 -6.77 19.61
C GLY A 65 -12.84 -7.30 19.23
N ALA A 66 -12.74 -8.16 18.21
CA ALA A 66 -11.47 -8.72 17.76
C ALA A 66 -10.61 -7.68 17.02
N PRO A 67 -9.26 -7.83 17.00
CA PRO A 67 -8.38 -6.94 16.28
C PRO A 67 -8.72 -6.85 14.78
N LEU A 68 -8.92 -5.62 14.29
CA LEU A 68 -9.20 -5.36 12.88
C LEU A 68 -7.98 -5.56 11.97
N ILE A 69 -6.77 -5.50 12.54
CA ILE A 69 -5.50 -5.71 11.83
C ILE A 69 -4.87 -7.02 12.31
N ASP A 70 -4.52 -7.89 11.37
CA ASP A 70 -3.89 -9.18 11.64
C ASP A 70 -2.74 -9.42 10.65
N ALA A 71 -1.55 -8.92 10.99
CA ALA A 71 -0.37 -9.00 10.14
C ALA A 71 0.13 -10.44 9.97
N ALA A 72 -0.05 -11.30 10.97
CA ALA A 72 0.31 -12.70 10.89
C ALA A 72 -0.55 -13.41 9.83
N ARG A 73 -1.87 -13.14 9.85
CA ARG A 73 -2.78 -13.70 8.85
C ARG A 73 -2.49 -13.22 7.44
N GLU A 74 -2.11 -11.97 7.26
CA GLU A 74 -1.70 -11.45 5.94
C GLU A 74 -0.43 -12.15 5.43
N ALA A 75 0.57 -12.35 6.28
CA ALA A 75 1.79 -13.06 5.92
C ALA A 75 1.52 -14.52 5.51
N GLU A 76 0.70 -15.23 6.28
CA GLU A 76 0.28 -16.61 5.97
C GLU A 76 -0.41 -16.71 4.60
N LEU A 77 -1.31 -15.77 4.29
CA LEU A 77 -1.99 -15.73 2.99
C LEU A 77 -0.99 -15.55 1.84
N LEU A 78 -0.01 -14.66 1.98
CA LEU A 78 0.99 -14.44 0.94
C LEU A 78 1.87 -15.68 0.73
N ASP A 79 2.30 -16.33 1.80
CA ASP A 79 3.10 -17.55 1.73
C ASP A 79 2.31 -18.70 1.09
N GLU A 80 1.02 -18.83 1.40
CA GLU A 80 0.14 -19.78 0.75
C GLU A 80 0.03 -19.52 -0.76
N LEU A 81 -0.21 -18.27 -1.17
CA LEU A 81 -0.35 -17.89 -2.58
C LEU A 81 0.93 -18.15 -3.38
N VAL A 82 2.11 -17.90 -2.78
CA VAL A 82 3.40 -18.24 -3.39
C VAL A 82 3.52 -19.75 -3.56
N ARG A 83 3.19 -20.53 -2.53
CA ARG A 83 3.29 -21.99 -2.54
C ARG A 83 2.37 -22.66 -3.57
N VAL A 84 1.16 -22.13 -3.77
CA VAL A 84 0.17 -22.72 -4.70
C VAL A 84 0.28 -22.20 -6.13
N ASN A 85 1.11 -21.18 -6.38
CA ASN A 85 1.28 -20.65 -7.74
C ASN A 85 1.99 -21.64 -8.66
N GLY A 86 1.24 -22.26 -9.56
CA GLY A 86 1.76 -23.04 -10.69
C GLY A 86 1.89 -22.22 -11.99
N GLY A 87 1.62 -20.91 -11.94
CA GLY A 87 1.64 -20.01 -13.09
C GLY A 87 3.00 -19.35 -13.31
N PRO A 88 3.15 -18.59 -14.41
CA PRO A 88 4.41 -17.94 -14.80
C PRO A 88 4.76 -16.70 -13.95
N LEU A 89 3.89 -16.27 -13.02
CA LEU A 89 4.20 -15.16 -12.12
C LEU A 89 5.31 -15.57 -11.14
N GLY A 90 6.34 -14.74 -11.02
CA GLY A 90 7.39 -14.95 -10.02
C GLY A 90 6.93 -14.60 -8.60
N GLU A 91 7.61 -15.13 -7.60
CA GLU A 91 7.29 -14.93 -6.17
C GLU A 91 7.16 -13.45 -5.80
N GLN A 92 8.14 -12.62 -6.18
CA GLN A 92 8.12 -11.18 -5.89
C GLN A 92 6.89 -10.50 -6.48
N GLY A 93 6.46 -10.92 -7.68
CA GLY A 93 5.27 -10.40 -8.34
C GLY A 93 4.00 -10.75 -7.57
N ILE A 94 3.88 -11.99 -7.09
CA ILE A 94 2.75 -12.44 -6.27
C ILE A 94 2.69 -11.65 -4.97
N ARG A 95 3.80 -11.58 -4.22
CA ARG A 95 3.85 -10.84 -2.97
C ARG A 95 3.46 -9.38 -3.17
N SER A 96 4.02 -8.72 -4.18
CA SER A 96 3.72 -7.31 -4.46
C SER A 96 2.27 -7.08 -4.85
N LEU A 97 1.73 -7.90 -5.75
CA LEU A 97 0.35 -7.79 -6.23
C LEU A 97 -0.65 -8.01 -5.09
N PHE A 98 -0.49 -9.10 -4.33
CA PHE A 98 -1.47 -9.46 -3.30
C PHE A 98 -1.36 -8.61 -2.04
N SER A 99 -0.18 -8.07 -1.70
CA SER A 99 -0.06 -7.02 -0.69
C SER A 99 -0.85 -5.77 -1.10
N ALA A 100 -0.70 -5.32 -2.35
CA ALA A 100 -1.47 -4.17 -2.85
C ALA A 100 -2.99 -4.44 -2.84
N VAL A 101 -3.40 -5.65 -3.22
CA VAL A 101 -4.82 -6.06 -3.11
C VAL A 101 -5.29 -6.01 -1.66
N LEU A 102 -4.52 -6.55 -0.70
CA LEU A 102 -4.88 -6.49 0.71
C LEU A 102 -5.05 -5.05 1.21
N ASP A 103 -4.13 -4.16 0.83
CA ASP A 103 -4.17 -2.76 1.22
C ASP A 103 -5.40 -2.04 0.68
N VAL A 104 -5.71 -2.21 -0.61
CA VAL A 104 -6.93 -1.65 -1.22
C VAL A 104 -8.18 -2.18 -0.52
N MET A 105 -8.22 -3.47 -0.21
CA MET A 105 -9.41 -4.09 0.42
C MET A 105 -9.61 -3.60 1.85
N LYS A 106 -8.52 -3.37 2.60
CA LYS A 106 -8.57 -2.70 3.91
C LYS A 106 -9.10 -1.28 3.78
N GLN A 107 -8.67 -0.50 2.78
CA GLN A 107 -9.13 0.87 2.57
C GLN A 107 -10.62 0.92 2.17
N GLU A 108 -11.04 0.12 1.20
CA GLU A 108 -12.42 0.11 0.69
C GLU A 108 -13.41 -0.47 1.71
N SER A 109 -13.00 -1.48 2.49
CA SER A 109 -13.85 -2.04 3.55
C SER A 109 -14.01 -1.10 4.76
N GLN A 110 -13.17 -0.07 4.88
CA GLN A 110 -13.28 0.89 5.98
C GLN A 110 -14.56 1.72 5.91
N GLY A 111 -15.11 1.91 4.70
CA GLY A 111 -16.32 2.67 4.48
C GLY A 111 -16.09 4.14 4.81
N SER A 112 -16.14 5.00 3.79
CA SER A 112 -16.27 6.44 4.02
C SER A 112 -17.54 6.68 4.84
N THR A 113 -17.38 7.12 6.09
CA THR A 113 -18.38 7.98 6.71
C THR A 113 -18.37 9.31 5.97
N ALA A 114 -18.83 9.34 4.72
CA ALA A 114 -19.30 10.49 3.95
C ALA A 114 -19.42 10.13 2.46
N ALA A 115 -20.56 10.48 1.90
CA ALA A 115 -20.75 10.66 0.47
C ALA A 115 -19.69 11.60 -0.14
N ALA A 116 -19.49 11.44 -1.45
CA ALA A 116 -18.65 12.23 -2.36
C ALA A 116 -17.13 11.97 -2.28
N ALA A 117 -16.63 11.33 -3.34
CA ALA A 117 -15.22 11.38 -3.70
C ALA A 117 -14.75 12.85 -3.71
N PRO A 118 -13.72 13.23 -2.93
CA PRO A 118 -13.10 14.51 -3.14
C PRO A 118 -12.28 14.40 -4.43
N GLY A 119 -12.63 15.18 -5.45
CA GLY A 119 -11.63 15.64 -6.42
C GLY A 119 -10.44 16.27 -5.67
N PRO A 120 -9.30 16.56 -6.32
CA PRO A 120 -8.12 17.10 -5.64
C PRO A 120 -8.50 18.39 -4.90
N ARG A 121 -8.83 18.26 -3.61
CA ARG A 121 -9.02 19.40 -2.73
C ARG A 121 -7.65 20.04 -2.69
N ALA A 122 -7.55 21.30 -3.12
CA ALA A 122 -6.41 22.13 -2.80
C ALA A 122 -6.17 21.94 -1.30
N GLN A 123 -5.06 21.29 -0.94
CA GLN A 123 -4.79 20.96 0.45
C GLN A 123 -4.75 22.29 1.18
N ALA A 124 -5.73 22.51 2.08
CA ALA A 124 -5.73 23.71 2.88
C ALA A 124 -4.38 23.78 3.61
N PRO A 125 -3.70 24.94 3.62
CA PRO A 125 -2.42 25.05 4.29
C PRO A 125 -2.57 24.63 5.74
N VAL A 126 -1.73 23.70 6.19
CA VAL A 126 -1.72 23.23 7.57
C VAL A 126 -1.39 24.43 8.45
N SER A 127 -2.38 24.94 9.19
CA SER A 127 -2.19 26.08 10.09
C SER A 127 -1.61 25.66 11.44
N ARG A 128 -1.86 24.41 11.85
CA ARG A 128 -1.51 23.89 13.17
C ARG A 128 -1.12 22.41 13.11
N LEU A 129 -0.12 22.04 13.91
CA LEU A 129 0.42 20.68 13.98
C LEU A 129 0.69 20.29 15.45
N ALA A 130 0.22 19.10 15.84
CA ALA A 130 0.55 18.46 17.11
C ALA A 130 1.54 17.31 16.85
N ILE A 131 2.60 17.19 17.66
CA ILE A 131 3.64 16.18 17.52
C ILE A 131 3.73 15.35 18.80
N VAL A 132 3.58 14.03 18.66
CA VAL A 132 3.67 13.06 19.75
C VAL A 132 4.99 12.31 19.61
N GLY A 133 5.86 12.45 20.61
CA GLY A 133 7.25 12.01 20.53
C GLY A 133 8.11 13.07 19.84
N THR A 134 8.90 13.81 20.62
CA THR A 134 9.65 14.99 20.17
C THR A 134 11.15 14.72 20.05
N GLY A 135 11.54 13.44 19.96
CA GLY A 135 12.91 13.02 19.63
C GLY A 135 13.34 13.45 18.23
N LEU A 136 14.36 12.78 17.66
CA LEU A 136 14.97 13.20 16.39
C LEU A 136 13.96 13.37 15.24
N VAL A 137 13.03 12.42 15.07
CA VAL A 137 12.02 12.48 14.01
C VAL A 137 11.01 13.60 14.29
N GLY A 138 10.45 13.65 15.50
CA GLY A 138 9.46 14.68 15.88
C GLY A 138 10.02 16.10 15.76
N THR A 139 11.27 16.31 16.17
CA THR A 139 11.96 17.59 16.02
C THR A 139 12.24 17.93 14.56
N SER A 140 12.60 16.96 13.72
CA SER A 140 12.81 17.17 12.29
C SER A 140 11.50 17.60 11.59
N VAL A 141 10.39 16.95 11.93
CA VAL A 141 9.05 17.31 11.43
C VAL A 141 8.65 18.71 11.92
N ALA A 142 8.89 19.03 13.20
CA ALA A 142 8.62 20.36 13.75
C ALA A 142 9.35 21.47 12.99
N LEU A 143 10.65 21.27 12.71
CA LEU A 143 11.46 22.22 11.96
C LEU A 143 10.97 22.39 10.52
N ALA A 144 10.60 21.30 9.85
CA ALA A 144 10.03 21.35 8.50
C ALA A 144 8.69 22.10 8.48
N ALA A 145 7.81 21.82 9.44
CA ALA A 145 6.51 22.48 9.58
C ALA A 145 6.67 24.00 9.79
N ARG A 146 7.57 24.42 10.69
CA ARG A 146 7.85 25.86 10.90
C ARG A 146 8.41 26.53 9.64
N ARG A 147 9.32 25.87 8.91
CA ARG A 147 9.84 26.38 7.62
C ARG A 147 8.75 26.49 6.55
N ALA A 148 7.78 25.59 6.57
CA ALA A 148 6.63 25.62 5.68
C ALA A 148 5.57 26.66 6.08
N GLY A 149 5.77 27.41 7.17
CA GLY A 149 4.86 28.47 7.61
C GLY A 149 3.69 28.00 8.46
N VAL A 150 3.75 26.80 9.05
CA VAL A 150 2.74 26.33 10.01
C VAL A 150 2.78 27.25 11.24
N ALA A 151 1.66 27.92 11.52
CA ALA A 151 1.57 28.97 12.53
C ALA A 151 1.74 28.45 13.96
N THR A 152 1.33 27.21 14.22
CA THR A 152 1.36 26.64 15.57
C THR A 152 1.84 25.18 15.53
N VAL A 153 2.92 24.89 16.26
CA VAL A 153 3.49 23.53 16.33
C VAL A 153 3.66 23.16 17.79
N ARG A 154 2.75 22.34 18.33
CA ARG A 154 2.78 21.88 19.73
C ARG A 154 3.33 20.46 19.81
N GLY A 155 4.09 20.17 20.85
CA GLY A 155 4.66 18.84 21.05
C GLY A 155 4.42 18.31 22.46
N TRP A 156 4.24 16.99 22.53
CA TRP A 156 4.18 16.23 23.76
C TRP A 156 5.12 15.02 23.64
N ASP A 157 5.87 14.75 24.70
CA ASP A 157 6.69 13.56 24.85
C ASP A 157 6.48 13.00 26.26
N ALA A 158 6.59 11.69 26.39
CA ALA A 158 6.55 11.02 27.68
C ALA A 158 7.80 11.33 28.51
N ASP A 159 8.94 11.62 27.86
CA ASP A 159 10.16 12.12 28.50
C ASP A 159 10.23 13.67 28.45
N PRO A 160 10.14 14.36 29.60
CA PRO A 160 10.26 15.81 29.66
C PRO A 160 11.62 16.35 29.22
N ALA A 161 12.68 15.53 29.21
CA ALA A 161 14.01 15.97 28.77
C ALA A 161 14.08 16.18 27.26
N THR A 162 13.54 15.23 26.51
CA THR A 162 13.41 15.30 25.05
C THR A 162 12.59 16.51 24.60
N LEU A 163 11.54 16.89 25.35
CA LEU A 163 10.76 18.12 25.10
C LEU A 163 11.57 19.41 25.28
N ARG A 164 12.62 19.40 26.12
CA ARG A 164 13.44 20.61 26.35
C ARG A 164 14.32 20.98 25.18
N GLU A 165 14.72 19.99 24.39
CA GLU A 165 15.67 20.12 23.29
C GLU A 165 14.97 20.19 21.92
N SER A 166 13.65 20.03 21.90
CA SER A 166 12.83 20.01 20.69
C SER A 166 12.40 21.39 20.19
N ALA A 167 12.09 21.50 18.90
CA ALA A 167 11.67 22.74 18.23
C ALA A 167 10.13 23.00 18.28
N VAL A 168 9.46 22.48 19.31
CA VAL A 168 7.99 22.55 19.46
C VAL A 168 7.60 23.39 20.69
N ASP A 169 6.39 23.94 20.66
CA ASP A 169 5.80 24.56 21.85
C ASP A 169 5.29 23.45 22.77
N ARG A 170 5.69 23.47 24.05
CA ARG A 170 5.38 22.36 24.97
C ARG A 170 3.90 22.31 25.31
N ALA A 171 3.31 21.12 25.18
CA ALA A 171 1.99 20.83 25.71
C ALA A 171 2.10 20.14 27.08
N SER A 172 1.18 20.47 27.98
CA SER A 172 1.09 19.91 29.32
C SER A 172 0.58 18.46 29.34
N SER A 173 -0.09 18.04 28.27
CA SER A 173 -0.59 16.69 28.06
C SER A 173 -0.75 16.41 26.56
N LEU A 174 -0.96 15.13 26.21
CA LEU A 174 -1.29 14.75 24.84
C LEU A 174 -2.59 15.38 24.35
N ALA A 175 -3.62 15.42 25.21
CA ALA A 175 -4.90 16.06 24.89
C ALA A 175 -4.76 17.56 24.65
N ASP A 176 -3.92 18.23 25.44
CA ASP A 176 -3.58 19.65 25.27
C ASP A 176 -2.82 19.89 23.95
N ALA A 177 -1.89 19.00 23.58
CA ALA A 177 -1.17 19.10 22.31
C ALA A 177 -2.11 19.05 21.10
N ALA A 178 -3.18 18.25 21.19
CA ALA A 178 -4.17 18.01 20.15
C ALA A 178 -5.39 18.96 20.20
N ALA A 179 -5.47 19.84 21.21
CA ALA A 179 -6.58 20.78 21.38
C ALA A 179 -6.54 21.94 20.37
N ASP A 180 -7.74 22.44 20.03
CA ASP A 180 -8.00 23.52 19.07
C ASP A 180 -7.54 24.92 19.52
#